data_AF-A0AAN6RNE1-F1
#
_entry.id   AF-A0AAN6RNE1-F1
#
_cell.length_a   1.000
_cell.length_b   1.000
_cell.length_c   1.000
_cell.angle_alpha   90.00
_cell.angle_beta   90.00
_cell.angle_gamma   90.00
#
_symmetry.space_group_name_H-M   'P 1'
#
loop_
_entity.id
_entity.type
_entity.pdbx_description
1 polymer ?
#
loop_
_entity_poly.entity_id
_entity_poly.type
_entity_poly.pdbx_seq_one_letter_code
_entity_poly.pdbx_strand_id
1 'polypeptide(L)' 'MGTPWKCNMCGAVFSRHEHLTRHRKSHTREKPFGCPVCSKKFARQDVMNWHAATHNTQAR' A
#
# COMPACT_ATOMS: atom_id res chain seq x y z
N MET A 1 -29.53 -4.46 13.17
CA MET A 1 -28.58 -3.48 13.75
C MET A 1 -27.17 -3.96 13.42
N GLY A 2 -26.63 -3.61 12.25
CA GLY A 2 -25.31 -4.07 11.82
C GLY A 2 -24.23 -3.17 12.40
N THR A 3 -23.30 -3.72 13.18
CA THR A 3 -22.21 -2.95 13.80
C THR A 3 -21.34 -2.30 12.71
N PRO A 4 -21.23 -0.97 12.68
CA PRO A 4 -20.42 -0.27 11.69
C PRO A 4 -18.93 -0.42 11.98
N TRP A 5 -18.15 -0.80 10.95
CA TRP A 5 -16.70 -0.86 11.04
C TRP A 5 -16.12 0.53 10.73
N LYS A 6 -15.78 1.29 11.77
CA LYS A 6 -15.28 2.66 11.65
C LYS A 6 -13.75 2.70 11.55
N CYS A 7 -13.24 3.51 10.63
CA CYS A 7 -11.82 3.84 10.54
C CYS A 7 -11.45 4.90 11.57
N ASN A 8 -10.51 4.59 12.46
CA ASN A 8 -10.04 5.53 13.48
C ASN A 8 -9.13 6.64 12.93
N MET A 9 -8.68 6.55 11.67
CA MET A 9 -7.79 7.56 11.06
C MET A 9 -8.55 8.68 10.34
N CYS A 10 -9.68 8.36 9.69
CA CYS A 10 -10.46 9.36 8.94
C CYS A 10 -11.97 9.35 9.25
N GLY A 11 -12.43 8.46 10.13
CA GLY A 11 -13.83 8.36 10.52
C GLY A 11 -14.74 7.65 9.50
N ALA A 12 -14.21 7.16 8.38
CA ALA A 12 -14.99 6.43 7.37
C ALA A 12 -15.64 5.17 7.95
N VAL A 13 -16.90 4.91 7.58
CA VAL A 13 -17.69 3.78 8.07
C VAL A 13 -17.92 2.77 6.96
N PHE A 14 -17.65 1.50 7.26
CA PHE A 14 -17.83 0.39 6.35
C PHE A 14 -18.82 -0.63 6.92
N SER A 15 -19.60 -1.23 6.04
CA SER A 15 -20.55 -2.30 6.37
C SER A 15 -19.87 -3.66 6.57
N ARG A 16 -18.58 -3.80 6.20
CA ARG A 16 -17.82 -5.05 6.34
C ARG A 16 -16.39 -4.82 6.87
N HIS A 17 -15.91 -5.76 7.68
CA HIS A 17 -14.57 -5.70 8.29
C HIS A 17 -13.44 -5.77 7.25
N GLU A 18 -13.60 -6.57 6.19
CA GLU A 18 -12.60 -6.67 5.11
C GLU A 18 -12.35 -5.32 4.41
N HIS A 19 -13.41 -4.53 4.24
CA HIS A 19 -13.35 -3.22 3.59
C HIS A 19 -12.63 -2.21 4.49
N LEU A 20 -12.95 -2.21 5.79
CA LEU A 20 -12.22 -1.40 6.77
C LEU A 20 -10.73 -1.79 6.80
N THR A 21 -10.40 -3.09 6.78
CA THR A 21 -9.01 -3.56 6.81
C THR A 21 -8.24 -3.12 5.57
N ARG A 22 -8.82 -3.26 4.37
CA ARG A 22 -8.22 -2.78 3.12
C ARG A 22 -8.06 -1.27 3.12
N HIS A 23 -9.06 -0.54 3.60
CA HIS A 23 -9.01 0.91 3.71
C HIS A 23 -7.96 1.37 4.73
N ARG A 24 -7.78 0.66 5.85
CA ARG A 24 -6.74 0.99 6.84
C ARG A 24 -5.34 0.95 6.22
N LYS A 25 -5.10 0.01 5.30
CA LYS A 25 -3.85 -0.11 4.52
C LYS A 25 -3.62 1.04 3.51
N SER A 26 -4.63 1.86 3.20
CA SER A 26 -4.40 3.05 2.37
C SER A 26 -3.91 4.25 3.17
N HIS A 27 -4.24 4.29 4.47
CA HIS A 27 -3.76 5.33 5.38
C HIS A 27 -2.34 5.08 5.85
N THR A 28 -2.05 3.83 6.20
CA THR A 28 -0.66 3.45 6.37
C THR A 28 -0.05 3.52 4.98
N ARG A 29 0.93 4.42 4.76
CA ARG A 29 1.78 4.38 3.55
C ARG A 29 2.66 3.13 3.54
N GLU A 30 2.13 2.01 4.03
CA GLU A 30 2.72 0.68 4.02
C GLU A 30 2.80 0.25 2.57
N LYS A 31 3.90 0.68 2.03
CA LYS A 31 4.46 0.20 0.80
C LYS A 31 5.57 -0.75 1.24
N PRO A 32 5.24 -2.01 1.60
CA PRO A 32 6.21 -2.94 2.17
C PRO A 32 7.34 -3.24 1.18
N PHE A 33 7.10 -3.02 -0.11
CA PHE A 33 8.08 -3.24 -1.17
C PHE A 33 8.88 -1.97 -1.42
N GLY A 34 10.05 -1.86 -0.77
CA GLY A 34 11.04 -0.83 -1.05
C GLY A 34 11.90 -1.22 -2.25
N CYS A 35 12.15 -0.29 -3.16
CA CYS A 35 13.16 -0.49 -4.20
C CYS A 35 14.56 -0.48 -3.55
N PRO A 36 15.44 -1.42 -3.90
CA PRO A 36 16.78 -1.51 -3.32
C PRO A 36 17.74 -0.44 -3.84
N VAL A 37 17.43 0.19 -4.99
CA VAL A 37 18.30 1.19 -5.64
C VAL A 37 17.93 2.61 -5.26
N CYS A 38 16.63 2.92 -5.19
CA CYS A 38 16.15 4.18 -4.67
C CYS A 38 15.11 3.89 -3.59
N SER A 39 15.15 4.59 -2.46
CA SER A 39 14.27 4.34 -1.31
C SER A 39 12.76 4.60 -1.57
N LYS A 40 12.33 4.64 -2.85
CA LYS A 40 10.93 4.61 -3.26
C LYS A 40 10.31 3.30 -2.80
N LYS A 41 9.17 3.43 -2.15
CA LYS A 41 8.34 2.31 -1.74
C LYS A 41 7.15 2.16 -2.68
N PHE A 42 6.69 0.93 -2.88
CA PHE A 42 5.53 0.53 -3.70
C PHE A 42 4.55 -0.33 -2.91
N ALA A 43 3.26 -0.23 -3.26
CA ALA A 43 2.19 -1.00 -2.63
C ALA A 43 2.12 -2.46 -3.11
N ARG A 44 2.79 -2.77 -4.23
CA ARG A 44 2.85 -4.12 -4.81
C ARG A 44 4.26 -4.49 -5.24
N GLN A 45 4.58 -5.78 -5.17
CA GLN A 45 5.90 -6.32 -5.47
C GLN A 45 6.22 -6.30 -6.97
N ASP A 46 5.24 -6.59 -7.83
CA ASP A 46 5.36 -6.55 -9.29
C ASP A 46 5.71 -5.13 -9.77
N VAL A 47 5.06 -4.11 -9.22
CA VAL A 47 5.35 -2.70 -9.54
C VAL A 47 6.74 -2.29 -9.04
N MET A 48 7.15 -2.75 -7.85
CA MET A 48 8.50 -2.53 -7.34
C MET A 48 9.57 -3.18 -8.23
N ASN A 49 9.35 -4.42 -8.67
CA ASN A 49 10.28 -5.15 -9.53
C ASN A 49 10.41 -4.51 -10.92
N TRP A 50 9.29 -4.13 -11.54
CA TRP A 50 9.32 -3.40 -12.81
C TRP A 50 10.07 -2.07 -12.68
N HIS A 51 9.82 -1.34 -11.58
CA HIS A 51 10.57 -0.13 -11.29
C HIS A 51 12.06 -0.41 -11.02
N ALA A 52 12.41 -1.47 -10.29
CA ALA A 52 13.79 -1.86 -10.04
C ALA A 52 14.54 -2.13 -11.36
N ALA A 53 13.87 -2.72 -12.36
CA ALA A 53 14.43 -2.92 -13.70
C ALA A 53 14.79 -1.62 -14.42
N THR A 54 14.07 -0.51 -14.17
CA THR A 54 14.41 0.81 -14.74
C THR A 54 15.70 1.41 -14.20
N HIS A 55 16.18 0.93 -13.04
CA HIS A 55 17.50 1.31 -12.54
C HIS A 55 18.62 0.49 -13.19
N ASN A 56 18.33 -0.75 -13.60
CA ASN A 56 19.30 -1.60 -14.28
C ASN A 56 19.61 -1.09 -15.71
N THR A 57 18.69 -0.34 -16.32
CA THR A 57 18.95 0.36 -17.60
C THR A 57 19.95 1.52 -17.51
N GLN A 58 20.59 1.74 -16.36
CA GLN A 58 21.78 2.59 -16.21
C GLN A 58 23.07 1.81 -15.85
N ALA A 59 23.10 0.49 -16.01
CA ALA A 59 24.35 -0.25 -15.96
C ALA A 59 25.03 -0.19 -17.34
N ARG A 60 26.01 0.73 -17.44
CA ARG A 60 27.15 0.81 -18.38
C ARG A 60 26.98 0.23 -19.78
#